data_AF-A0AAV2PA60-F1
#
_entry.id   AF-A0AAV2PA60-F1
#
_cell.length_a   1.000
_cell.length_b   1.000
_cell.length_c   1.000
_cell.angle_alpha   90.00
_cell.angle_beta   90.00
_cell.angle_gamma   90.00
#
_symmetry.space_group_name_H-M   'P 1'
#
loop_
_entity.id
_entity.type
_entity.pdbx_description
1 polymer ?
#
loop_
_entity_poly.entity_id
_entity_poly.type
_entity_poly.pdbx_seq_one_letter_code
_entity_poly.pdbx_strand_id
1 'polypeptide(L)'
;MGDESDTSDESLDAGSDKFDPLKALYSPKMRLTSSAPTYDNVSKFEAILKGINVSPKSSKSTVPESSRQRFLPHQEPVPGKRREPKNVLSKMQKTIGPLGMLHGCMENRIRIRVYTRNARGIKGHVEAYVAAFDKHWNLALEDCFEVWSRKVKRKAPALGADAVKVEAAENGVPKTTVKRKERKTETLERHVPQMLLRGEQVAIIIKIN
;
A
#
# COMPACT_ATOMS: atom_id res chain seq x y z
N MET A 1 -27.86 12.61 -44.29
CA MET A 1 -27.45 14.00 -44.00
C MET A 1 -28.62 14.66 -43.30
N GLY A 2 -28.50 14.93 -42.01
CA GLY A 2 -29.41 15.77 -41.25
C GLY A 2 -28.54 16.53 -40.27
N ASP A 3 -28.31 17.81 -40.55
CA ASP A 3 -27.62 18.75 -39.67
C ASP A 3 -28.46 18.90 -38.39
N GLU A 4 -28.01 18.30 -37.29
CA GLU A 4 -28.50 18.67 -35.96
C GLU A 4 -27.87 20.01 -35.59
N SER A 5 -28.69 21.04 -35.76
CA SER A 5 -28.47 22.42 -35.31
C SER A 5 -27.81 22.48 -33.93
N ASP A 6 -26.61 23.08 -33.90
CA ASP A 6 -25.80 23.38 -32.72
C ASP A 6 -26.45 24.51 -31.91
N THR A 7 -27.65 24.26 -31.36
CA THR A 7 -28.31 25.20 -30.45
C THR A 7 -27.68 24.99 -29.07
N SER A 8 -26.78 25.89 -28.68
CA SER A 8 -26.21 25.92 -27.33
C SER A 8 -27.35 26.04 -26.31
N ASP A 9 -27.62 24.96 -25.58
CA ASP A 9 -28.63 24.95 -24.52
C ASP A 9 -28.09 25.78 -23.35
N GLU A 10 -28.57 27.03 -23.19
CA GLU A 10 -28.16 27.97 -22.14
C GLU A 10 -28.25 27.38 -20.72
N SER A 11 -29.06 26.32 -20.54
CA SER A 11 -29.22 25.63 -19.25
C SER A 11 -28.05 24.70 -18.90
N LEU A 12 -27.18 24.37 -19.85
CA LEU A 12 -25.99 23.53 -19.66
C LEU A 12 -24.70 24.34 -19.47
N ASP A 13 -24.75 25.66 -19.70
CA ASP A 13 -23.59 26.54 -19.57
C ASP A 13 -23.43 27.02 -18.11
N ALA A 14 -22.29 26.70 -17.51
CA ALA A 14 -22.00 27.05 -16.11
C ALA A 14 -21.86 28.57 -15.87
N GLY A 15 -21.69 29.38 -16.93
CA GLY A 15 -21.64 30.84 -16.85
C GLY A 15 -22.99 31.54 -17.05
N SER A 16 -24.07 30.81 -17.34
CA SER A 16 -25.39 31.35 -17.67
C SER A 16 -26.26 31.55 -16.43
N ASP A 17 -27.05 32.63 -16.40
CA ASP A 17 -28.03 32.89 -15.34
C ASP A 17 -29.14 31.82 -15.26
N LYS A 18 -29.34 31.04 -16.33
CA LYS A 18 -30.36 29.97 -16.42
C LYS A 18 -29.78 28.57 -16.23
N PHE A 19 -28.58 28.46 -15.65
CA PHE A 19 -27.92 27.18 -15.44
C PHE A 19 -28.73 26.24 -14.53
N ASP A 20 -29.06 25.05 -15.02
CA ASP A 20 -29.71 24.00 -14.22
C ASP A 20 -28.68 22.93 -13.83
N PRO A 21 -28.25 22.88 -12.55
CA PRO A 21 -27.20 21.97 -12.12
C PRO A 21 -27.60 20.50 -12.22
N LEU A 22 -28.89 20.19 -12.05
CA LEU A 22 -29.37 18.80 -12.12
C LEU A 22 -29.36 18.32 -13.57
N LYS A 23 -29.86 19.14 -14.50
CA LYS A 23 -29.83 18.83 -15.93
C LYS A 23 -28.39 18.73 -16.46
N ALA A 24 -27.49 19.61 -16.01
CA ALA A 24 -26.08 19.58 -16.38
C ALA A 24 -25.39 18.27 -15.95
N LEU A 25 -25.61 17.82 -14.71
CA LEU A 25 -25.00 16.61 -14.14
C LEU A 25 -25.34 15.33 -14.92
N TYR A 26 -26.56 15.22 -15.44
CA TYR A 26 -27.02 14.06 -16.20
C TYR A 26 -26.87 14.22 -17.71
N SER A 27 -26.41 15.38 -18.20
CA SER A 27 -26.24 15.61 -19.63
C SER A 27 -24.88 15.09 -20.13
N PRO A 28 -24.83 14.35 -21.24
CA PRO A 28 -23.57 13.93 -21.87
C PRO A 28 -22.89 15.06 -22.64
N LYS A 29 -23.55 16.23 -22.78
CA LYS A 29 -23.09 17.38 -23.59
C LYS A 29 -22.40 18.47 -22.76
N MET A 30 -22.32 18.34 -21.44
CA MET A 30 -21.71 19.34 -20.57
C MET A 30 -20.20 19.46 -20.85
N ARG A 31 -19.76 20.66 -21.24
CA ARG A 31 -18.34 20.98 -21.45
C ARG A 31 -17.82 21.73 -20.23
N LEU A 32 -17.05 21.06 -19.38
CA LEU A 32 -16.29 21.75 -18.33
C LEU A 32 -15.21 22.62 -18.99
N THR A 33 -15.12 23.88 -18.59
CA THR A 33 -14.04 24.77 -19.05
C THR A 33 -12.71 24.18 -18.58
N SER A 34 -11.90 23.68 -19.51
CA SER A 34 -10.61 23.02 -19.24
C SER A 34 -9.56 23.94 -18.62
N SER A 35 -9.82 25.26 -18.60
CA SER A 35 -8.90 26.31 -18.14
C SER A 35 -9.34 26.97 -16.82
N ALA A 36 -10.11 26.28 -15.98
CA ALA A 36 -10.44 26.81 -14.65
C ALA A 36 -9.24 26.61 -13.69
N PRO A 37 -8.79 27.65 -12.95
CA PRO A 37 -7.74 27.50 -11.97
C PRO A 37 -8.20 26.62 -10.79
N THR A 38 -7.49 25.52 -10.54
CA THR A 38 -7.76 24.65 -9.39
C THR A 38 -7.19 25.27 -8.12
N TYR A 39 -8.03 25.46 -7.09
CA TYR A 39 -7.59 25.95 -5.79
C TYR A 39 -7.57 24.82 -4.75
N ASP A 40 -6.47 24.72 -4.01
CA ASP A 40 -6.23 23.59 -3.08
C ASP A 40 -7.17 23.58 -1.86
N ASN A 41 -7.75 24.72 -1.49
CA ASN A 41 -8.70 24.82 -0.37
C ASN A 41 -9.71 25.96 -0.56
N VAL A 42 -10.81 25.88 0.20
CA VAL A 42 -11.92 26.85 0.18
C VAL A 42 -11.44 28.25 0.57
N SER A 43 -10.53 28.36 1.53
CA SER A 43 -10.00 29.66 1.98
C SER A 43 -9.22 30.39 0.88
N LYS A 44 -8.46 29.67 0.04
CA LYS A 44 -7.70 30.20 -1.10
C LYS A 44 -8.65 30.67 -2.19
N PHE A 45 -9.73 29.92 -2.44
CA PHE A 45 -10.79 30.32 -3.35
C PHE A 45 -11.49 31.61 -2.88
N GLU A 46 -11.92 31.66 -1.62
CA GLU A 46 -12.57 32.86 -1.04
C GLU A 46 -11.66 34.09 -1.04
N ALA A 47 -10.36 33.90 -0.76
CA ALA A 47 -9.40 34.99 -0.78
C ALA A 47 -9.27 35.59 -2.19
N ILE A 48 -9.18 34.74 -3.22
CA ILE A 48 -9.07 35.19 -4.61
C ILE A 48 -10.38 35.85 -5.09
N LEU A 49 -11.54 35.30 -4.70
CA LEU A 49 -12.85 35.94 -4.91
C LEU A 49 -12.92 37.35 -4.32
N LYS A 50 -12.31 37.54 -3.14
CA LYS A 50 -12.21 38.85 -2.45
C LYS A 50 -11.06 39.71 -2.99
N GLY A 51 -10.37 39.30 -4.06
CA GLY A 51 -9.24 40.02 -4.65
C GLY A 51 -7.93 39.96 -3.85
N ILE A 52 -7.84 39.08 -2.85
CA ILE A 52 -6.67 38.88 -2.01
C ILE A 52 -5.76 37.85 -2.68
N ASN A 53 -4.66 38.33 -3.27
CA ASN A 53 -3.63 37.48 -3.87
C ASN A 53 -2.88 36.67 -2.79
N VAL A 54 -3.32 35.44 -2.54
CA VAL A 54 -2.56 34.46 -1.73
C VAL A 54 -1.55 33.79 -2.66
N SER A 55 -0.43 34.45 -2.92
CA SER A 55 0.69 33.78 -3.58
C SER A 55 1.17 32.63 -2.69
N PRO A 56 1.40 31.43 -3.25
CA PRO A 56 2.13 30.41 -2.50
C PRO A 56 3.48 31.01 -2.18
N LYS A 57 3.80 31.16 -0.89
CA LYS A 57 5.13 31.59 -0.44
C LYS A 57 6.15 30.62 -1.03
N SER A 58 6.72 30.98 -2.18
CA SER A 58 7.97 30.39 -2.62
C SER A 58 8.95 30.71 -1.51
N SER A 59 9.63 29.67 -1.04
CA SER A 59 10.69 29.78 -0.05
C SER A 59 11.88 30.53 -0.67
N LYS A 60 11.76 31.86 -0.76
CA LYS A 60 12.87 32.79 -0.85
C LYS A 60 12.64 33.83 0.24
N SER A 61 13.23 33.56 1.40
CA SER A 61 13.30 34.48 2.52
C SER A 61 14.08 35.72 2.12
N THR A 62 13.38 36.77 1.69
CA THR A 62 13.83 38.17 1.85
C THR A 62 12.87 38.80 2.86
N VAL A 63 13.10 38.46 4.14
CA VAL A 63 12.44 39.10 5.26
C VAL A 63 13.22 40.39 5.55
N PRO A 64 12.55 41.55 5.73
CA PRO A 64 13.24 42.77 6.14
C PRO A 64 13.92 42.56 7.50
N GLU A 65 15.09 43.16 7.64
CA GLU A 65 16.17 42.92 8.60
C GLU A 65 15.81 43.15 10.09
N SER A 66 14.55 43.48 10.40
CA SER A 66 14.13 43.94 11.73
C SER A 66 13.61 42.86 12.68
N SER A 67 13.64 41.57 12.31
CA SER A 67 13.16 40.47 13.19
C SER A 67 14.24 39.52 13.67
N ARG A 68 15.53 39.81 13.41
CA ARG A 68 16.64 39.06 14.00
C ARG A 68 16.87 39.50 15.44
N GLN A 69 16.23 38.76 16.35
CA GLN A 69 16.81 38.22 17.58
C GLN A 69 17.24 39.21 18.70
N ARG A 70 16.53 39.15 19.83
CA ARG A 70 16.95 39.69 21.14
C ARG A 70 17.84 38.70 21.90
N PHE A 71 18.68 37.95 21.21
CA PHE A 71 19.54 36.94 21.83
C PHE A 71 20.99 37.29 21.56
N LEU A 72 21.83 37.23 22.59
CA LEU A 72 23.27 37.38 22.44
C LEU A 72 23.84 36.22 21.60
N PRO A 73 25.00 36.37 20.94
CA PRO A 73 25.58 35.32 20.09
C PRO A 73 25.74 33.95 20.77
N HIS A 74 25.99 33.92 22.08
CA HIS A 74 26.08 32.68 22.86
C HIS A 74 24.72 32.10 23.29
N GLN A 75 23.63 32.85 23.12
CA GLN A 75 22.24 32.44 23.36
C GLN A 75 21.56 31.99 22.07
N GLU A 76 22.26 32.08 20.93
CA GLU A 76 21.74 31.59 19.67
C GLU A 76 21.54 30.07 19.73
N PRO A 77 20.45 29.54 19.15
CA PRO A 77 20.26 28.11 19.03
C PRO A 77 21.46 27.47 18.33
N VAL A 78 22.20 26.63 19.05
CA VAL A 78 23.32 25.88 18.48
C VAL A 78 22.78 24.99 17.36
N PRO A 79 23.33 25.06 16.13
CA PRO A 79 22.86 24.23 15.03
C PRO A 79 23.08 22.76 15.40
N GLY A 80 21.97 22.05 15.66
CA GLY A 80 22.01 20.62 15.93
C GLY A 80 22.57 19.89 14.70
N LYS A 81 23.55 19.01 14.91
CA LYS A 81 24.00 18.10 13.84
C LYS A 81 22.80 17.30 13.36
N ARG A 82 22.44 17.44 12.07
CA ARG A 82 21.42 16.60 11.45
C ARG A 82 21.89 15.15 11.54
N ARG A 83 21.15 14.33 12.29
CA ARG A 83 21.41 12.89 12.36
C ARG A 83 20.92 12.27 11.06
N GLU A 84 21.68 11.33 10.52
CA GLU A 84 21.23 10.49 9.41
C GLU A 84 19.86 9.86 9.73
N PRO A 85 18.92 9.83 8.76
CA PRO A 85 17.60 9.26 8.97
C PRO A 85 17.72 7.77 9.31
N LYS A 86 17.15 7.38 10.46
CA LYS A 86 17.22 6.00 10.97
C LYS A 86 16.15 5.14 10.32
N ASN A 87 16.43 4.65 9.10
CA ASN A 87 15.51 3.80 8.35
C ASN A 87 15.70 2.32 8.69
N VAL A 88 14.70 1.48 8.36
CA VAL A 88 14.77 0.02 8.58
C VAL A 88 15.94 -0.59 7.80
N LEU A 89 16.14 -0.18 6.55
CA LEU A 89 17.26 -0.64 5.72
C LEU A 89 18.62 -0.36 6.37
N SER A 90 18.81 0.85 6.91
CA SER A 90 20.03 1.23 7.62
C SER A 90 20.22 0.47 8.94
N LYS A 91 19.14 -0.05 9.54
CA LYS A 91 19.20 -0.91 10.73
C LYS A 91 19.54 -2.35 10.38
N MET A 92 19.01 -2.87 9.27
CA MET A 92 19.29 -4.22 8.78
C MET A 92 20.79 -4.43 8.53
N GLN A 93 21.47 -3.44 7.95
CA GLN A 93 22.92 -3.47 7.72
C GLN A 93 23.74 -3.49 9.01
N LYS A 94 23.18 -2.98 10.12
CA LYS A 94 23.86 -2.85 11.42
C LYS A 94 23.43 -3.93 12.41
N THR A 95 22.61 -4.90 11.99
CA THR A 95 22.12 -5.95 12.88
C THR A 95 23.20 -6.99 13.14
N ILE A 96 23.38 -7.34 14.41
CA ILE A 96 24.36 -8.31 14.88
C ILE A 96 23.61 -9.47 15.56
N GLY A 97 24.19 -10.67 15.55
CA GLY A 97 23.62 -11.85 16.21
C GLY A 97 22.59 -12.59 15.34
N PRO A 98 21.48 -13.11 15.90
CA PRO A 98 20.55 -13.96 15.16
C PRO A 98 19.81 -13.21 14.03
N LEU A 99 19.58 -11.91 14.18
CA LEU A 99 19.07 -11.07 13.08
C LEU A 99 20.15 -10.81 12.01
N GLY A 100 21.43 -10.82 12.39
CA GLY A 100 22.54 -10.75 11.44
C GLY A 100 22.62 -11.99 10.53
N MET A 101 22.23 -13.17 11.03
CA MET A 101 22.08 -14.37 10.19
C MET A 101 21.04 -14.14 9.07
N LEU A 102 19.93 -13.46 9.37
CA LEU A 102 18.93 -13.10 8.36
C LEU A 102 19.48 -12.12 7.32
N HIS A 103 20.31 -11.15 7.76
CA HIS A 103 21.00 -10.25 6.85
C HIS A 103 21.87 -11.02 5.85
N GLY A 104 22.69 -11.96 6.33
CA GLY A 104 23.50 -12.80 5.45
C GLY A 104 22.66 -13.68 4.51
N CYS A 105 21.49 -14.17 4.95
CA CYS A 105 20.57 -14.91 4.08
C CYS A 105 19.93 -14.02 3.01
N MET A 106 19.62 -12.77 3.34
CA MET A 106 19.09 -11.78 2.41
C MET A 106 20.14 -11.39 1.35
N GLU A 107 21.37 -11.04 1.76
CA GLU A 107 22.44 -10.64 0.84
C GLU A 107 22.84 -11.75 -0.13
N ASN A 108 22.99 -12.97 0.36
CA ASN A 108 23.37 -14.13 -0.45
C ASN A 108 22.17 -14.80 -1.13
N ARG A 109 20.96 -14.26 -0.97
CA ARG A 109 19.70 -14.79 -1.48
C ARG A 109 19.54 -16.30 -1.19
N ILE A 110 19.73 -16.66 0.07
CA ILE A 110 19.61 -18.04 0.57
C ILE A 110 18.16 -18.32 0.96
N ARG A 111 17.66 -19.52 0.62
CA ARG A 111 16.33 -19.95 1.03
C ARG A 111 16.27 -20.22 2.54
N ILE A 112 15.22 -19.71 3.17
CA ILE A 112 14.92 -19.99 4.58
C ILE A 112 13.59 -20.72 4.70
N ARG A 113 13.45 -21.52 5.76
CA ARG A 113 12.19 -22.12 6.18
C ARG A 113 11.68 -21.42 7.44
N VAL A 114 10.56 -20.73 7.33
CA VAL A 114 9.90 -20.01 8.43
C VAL A 114 8.71 -20.82 8.92
N TYR A 115 8.74 -21.29 10.16
CA TYR A 115 7.61 -21.96 10.80
C TYR A 115 6.66 -20.94 11.40
N THR A 116 5.37 -21.05 11.05
CA THR A 116 4.32 -20.16 11.55
C THR A 116 3.56 -20.78 12.71
N ARG A 117 3.26 -19.98 13.74
CA ARG A 117 2.48 -20.42 14.90
C ARG A 117 0.99 -20.43 14.60
N ASN A 118 0.27 -21.30 15.31
CA ASN A 118 -1.18 -21.28 15.44
C ASN A 118 -1.53 -20.94 16.91
N ALA A 119 -2.83 -20.81 17.22
CA ALA A 119 -3.30 -20.63 18.60
C ALA A 119 -2.78 -21.73 19.55
N ARG A 120 -2.62 -22.96 19.05
CA ARG A 120 -1.98 -24.08 19.76
C ARG A 120 -1.05 -24.82 18.78
N GLY A 121 0.26 -24.64 18.97
CA GLY A 121 1.29 -25.33 18.17
C GLY A 121 1.66 -24.62 16.86
N ILE A 122 2.24 -25.38 15.93
CA ILE A 122 2.73 -24.89 14.63
C ILE A 122 1.65 -25.09 13.57
N LYS A 123 1.36 -24.05 12.79
CA LYS A 123 0.38 -24.04 11.70
C LYS A 123 0.93 -24.70 10.43
N GLY A 124 2.18 -24.39 10.11
CA GLY A 124 2.82 -24.75 8.86
C GLY A 124 4.17 -24.07 8.73
N HIS A 125 4.74 -24.13 7.52
CA HIS A 125 6.00 -23.47 7.20
C HIS A 125 5.94 -22.80 5.83
N VAL A 126 6.82 -21.82 5.65
CA VAL A 126 7.02 -21.08 4.40
C VAL A 126 8.48 -21.22 4.01
N GLU A 127 8.74 -21.69 2.81
CA GLU A 127 10.06 -21.64 2.20
C GLU A 127 10.13 -20.44 1.27
N ALA A 128 11.08 -19.53 1.49
CA ALA A 128 11.16 -18.29 0.72
C ALA A 128 12.56 -17.67 0.80
N TYR A 129 12.80 -16.67 -0.05
CA TYR A 129 13.92 -15.75 0.10
C TYR A 129 13.50 -14.54 0.94
N VAL A 130 14.42 -14.02 1.76
CA VAL A 130 14.18 -12.81 2.54
C VAL A 130 14.52 -11.60 1.70
N ALA A 131 13.55 -10.70 1.50
CA ALA A 131 13.76 -9.40 0.87
C ALA A 131 14.02 -8.30 1.90
N ALA A 132 13.32 -8.33 3.03
CA ALA A 132 13.56 -7.41 4.13
C ALA A 132 13.12 -8.00 5.48
N PHE A 133 13.67 -7.48 6.57
CA PHE A 133 13.28 -7.85 7.93
C PHE A 133 13.36 -6.66 8.90
N ASP A 134 12.71 -6.79 10.05
CA ASP A 134 12.76 -5.78 11.13
C ASP A 134 12.99 -6.46 12.50
N LYS A 135 13.30 -5.65 13.52
CA LYS A 135 13.53 -6.05 14.93
C LYS A 135 12.37 -6.86 15.53
N HIS A 136 11.17 -6.70 14.98
CA HIS A 136 9.96 -7.41 15.41
C HIS A 136 9.80 -8.76 14.72
N TRP A 137 10.78 -9.21 13.93
CA TRP A 137 10.71 -10.40 13.09
C TRP A 137 9.63 -10.34 12.01
N ASN A 138 9.19 -9.12 11.65
CA ASN A 138 8.39 -8.93 10.43
C ASN A 138 9.28 -9.23 9.23
N LEU A 139 8.83 -10.09 8.32
CA LEU A 139 9.60 -10.54 7.16
C LEU A 139 8.85 -10.20 5.88
N ALA A 140 9.52 -9.50 4.97
CA ALA A 140 9.12 -9.42 3.58
C ALA A 140 9.82 -10.55 2.83
N LEU A 141 9.03 -11.42 2.21
CA LEU A 141 9.48 -12.65 1.58
C LEU A 141 9.17 -12.64 0.09
N GLU A 142 10.06 -13.25 -0.70
CA GLU A 142 9.94 -13.45 -2.15
C GLU A 142 9.97 -14.94 -2.49
N ASP A 143 9.25 -15.32 -3.55
CA ASP A 143 9.15 -16.70 -4.05
C ASP A 143 8.75 -17.70 -2.94
N CYS A 144 7.58 -17.45 -2.34
CA CYS A 144 7.14 -18.18 -1.15
C CYS A 144 6.39 -19.46 -1.51
N PHE A 145 6.88 -20.59 -1.02
CA PHE A 145 6.17 -21.86 -1.00
C PHE A 145 5.61 -22.10 0.40
N GLU A 146 4.32 -21.83 0.58
CA GLU A 146 3.65 -22.03 1.87
C GLU A 146 3.02 -23.42 1.92
N VAL A 147 3.33 -24.16 3.00
CA VAL A 147 2.75 -25.46 3.30
C VAL A 147 2.04 -25.40 4.64
N TRP A 148 0.74 -25.70 4.66
CA TRP A 148 -0.07 -25.68 5.88
C TRP A 148 -1.12 -26.78 5.90
N SER A 149 -1.57 -27.14 7.09
CA SER A 149 -2.62 -28.15 7.28
C SER A 149 -3.95 -27.49 7.64
N ARG A 150 -5.06 -27.98 7.08
CA ARG A 150 -6.43 -27.59 7.47
C ARG A 150 -7.31 -28.81 7.65
N LYS A 151 -8.42 -28.66 8.38
CA LYS A 151 -9.44 -29.72 8.47
C LYS A 151 -10.16 -29.87 7.14
N VAL A 152 -10.37 -31.10 6.70
CA VAL A 152 -11.10 -31.39 5.46
C VAL A 152 -12.54 -30.89 5.61
N LYS A 153 -12.94 -29.92 4.79
CA LYS A 153 -14.33 -29.46 4.74
C LYS A 153 -15.12 -30.40 3.83
N ARG A 154 -15.76 -31.41 4.42
CA ARG A 154 -16.77 -32.23 3.72
C ARG A 154 -18.09 -31.47 3.71
N LYS A 155 -18.21 -30.43 2.89
CA LYS A 155 -19.54 -30.00 2.47
C LYS A 155 -19.87 -30.80 1.22
N ALA A 156 -20.89 -31.65 1.30
CA ALA A 156 -21.54 -32.14 0.09
C ALA A 156 -22.09 -30.90 -0.64
N PRO A 157 -21.84 -30.75 -1.95
CA PRO A 157 -22.55 -29.75 -2.73
C PRO A 157 -24.06 -29.97 -2.53
N ALA A 158 -24.82 -28.91 -2.28
CA ALA A 158 -26.27 -29.02 -2.07
C ALA A 158 -27.02 -29.42 -3.36
N LEU A 159 -26.39 -29.21 -4.52
CA LEU A 159 -26.81 -29.73 -5.82
C LEU A 159 -26.06 -31.03 -6.10
N GLY A 160 -26.77 -32.06 -6.58
CA GLY A 160 -26.21 -33.37 -6.91
C GLY A 160 -25.03 -33.35 -7.89
N ALA A 161 -24.61 -34.54 -8.34
CA ALA A 161 -23.36 -34.79 -9.08
C ALA A 161 -23.07 -33.90 -10.34
N ASP A 162 -24.05 -33.13 -10.82
CA ASP A 162 -23.95 -32.17 -11.93
C ASP A 162 -23.69 -30.71 -11.49
N ALA A 163 -23.15 -30.49 -10.29
CA ALA A 163 -22.64 -29.18 -9.94
C ALA A 163 -21.45 -28.82 -10.85
N VAL A 164 -21.74 -27.96 -11.85
CA VAL A 164 -20.82 -27.27 -12.74
C VAL A 164 -19.45 -27.15 -12.11
N LYS A 165 -18.43 -27.76 -12.73
CA LYS A 165 -17.03 -27.45 -12.42
C LYS A 165 -16.87 -25.97 -12.67
N VAL A 166 -16.97 -25.18 -11.60
CA VAL A 166 -16.55 -23.79 -11.61
C VAL A 166 -15.05 -23.87 -11.83
N GLU A 167 -14.65 -23.74 -13.10
CA GLU A 167 -13.28 -23.44 -13.49
C GLU A 167 -12.83 -22.33 -12.55
N ALA A 168 -11.95 -22.66 -11.60
CA ALA A 168 -11.40 -21.71 -10.65
C ALA A 168 -10.38 -20.83 -11.39
N ALA A 169 -10.89 -20.05 -12.34
CA ALA A 169 -10.20 -19.02 -13.08
C ALA A 169 -10.59 -17.68 -12.47
N GLU A 170 -10.18 -17.44 -11.22
CA GLU A 170 -10.10 -16.09 -10.69
C GLU A 170 -8.64 -15.66 -10.78
N ASN A 171 -8.33 -14.91 -11.84
CA ASN A 171 -7.04 -14.29 -12.10
C ASN A 171 -6.63 -13.40 -10.92
N GLY A 172 -5.92 -13.97 -9.94
CA GLY A 172 -5.43 -13.22 -8.77
C GLY A 172 -5.22 -14.06 -7.51
N VAL A 173 -5.84 -15.23 -7.38
CA VAL A 173 -5.64 -16.10 -6.21
C VAL A 173 -4.61 -17.19 -6.52
N PRO A 174 -3.55 -17.34 -5.72
CA PRO A 174 -2.54 -18.36 -5.96
C PRO A 174 -3.15 -19.77 -5.92
N LYS A 175 -2.89 -20.54 -6.97
CA LYS A 175 -3.39 -21.91 -7.12
C LYS A 175 -2.92 -22.76 -5.95
N THR A 176 -3.87 -23.33 -5.23
CA THR A 176 -3.59 -24.17 -4.07
C THR A 176 -3.64 -25.65 -4.48
N THR A 177 -2.56 -26.36 -4.23
CA THR A 177 -2.41 -27.79 -4.51
C THR A 177 -2.52 -28.59 -3.21
N VAL A 178 -3.22 -29.72 -3.22
CA VAL A 178 -3.30 -30.60 -2.05
C VAL A 178 -2.16 -31.61 -2.10
N LYS A 179 -1.21 -31.51 -1.15
CA LYS A 179 -0.03 -32.37 -1.07
C LYS A 179 -0.32 -33.71 -0.40
N ARG A 180 -1.11 -33.71 0.67
CA ARG A 180 -1.45 -34.91 1.45
C ARG A 180 -2.87 -34.83 1.98
N LYS A 181 -3.61 -35.93 1.89
CA LYS A 181 -4.90 -36.09 2.56
C LYS A 181 -4.80 -37.16 3.63
N GLU A 182 -4.98 -36.76 4.88
CA GLU A 182 -5.27 -37.64 6.00
C GLU A 182 -6.79 -37.66 6.25
N ARG A 183 -7.26 -38.61 7.07
CA ARG A 183 -8.70 -38.84 7.28
C ARG A 183 -9.48 -37.58 7.70
N LYS A 184 -8.87 -36.69 8.51
CA LYS A 184 -9.50 -35.47 9.05
C LYS A 184 -8.80 -34.17 8.64
N THR A 185 -7.58 -34.26 8.11
CA THR A 185 -6.66 -33.14 7.85
C THR A 185 -6.11 -33.24 6.44
N GLU A 186 -6.05 -32.13 5.72
CA GLU A 186 -5.38 -32.05 4.42
C GLU A 186 -4.25 -31.02 4.50
N THR A 187 -3.08 -31.40 4.00
CA THR A 187 -1.92 -30.52 3.84
C THR A 187 -1.99 -29.90 2.45
N LEU A 188 -2.00 -28.59 2.42
CA LEU A 188 -2.03 -27.80 1.20
C LEU A 188 -0.72 -27.09 1.00
N GLU A 189 -0.45 -26.80 -0.25
CA GLU A 189 0.69 -26.05 -0.72
C GLU A 189 0.19 -24.97 -1.67
N ARG A 190 0.75 -23.77 -1.55
CA ARG A 190 0.55 -22.71 -2.54
C ARG A 190 1.86 -21.98 -2.78
N HIS A 191 2.00 -21.51 -4.01
CA HIS A 191 3.07 -20.58 -4.38
C HIS A 191 2.55 -19.15 -4.29
N VAL A 192 3.28 -18.27 -3.62
CA VAL A 192 2.97 -16.85 -3.47
C VAL A 192 4.19 -16.04 -3.90
N PRO A 193 4.10 -15.19 -4.93
CA PRO A 193 5.27 -14.45 -5.44
C PRO A 193 5.92 -13.55 -4.38
N GLN A 194 5.12 -12.85 -3.59
CA GLN A 194 5.56 -11.96 -2.51
C GLN A 194 4.62 -12.06 -1.31
N MET A 195 5.18 -12.08 -0.11
CA MET A 195 4.39 -12.18 1.12
C MET A 195 5.01 -11.36 2.25
N LEU A 196 4.18 -10.60 2.96
CA LEU A 196 4.58 -9.94 4.20
C LEU A 196 4.08 -10.76 5.39
N LEU A 197 5.02 -11.27 6.18
CA LEU A 197 4.74 -12.10 7.34
C LEU A 197 5.00 -11.30 8.63
N ARG A 198 3.97 -11.18 9.47
CA ARG A 198 4.05 -10.48 10.75
C ARG A 198 4.84 -11.31 11.75
N GLY A 199 5.86 -10.73 12.39
CA GLY A 199 6.81 -11.46 13.22
C GLY A 199 6.22 -12.09 14.48
N GLU A 200 5.09 -11.57 14.94
CA GLU A 200 4.29 -12.24 15.95
C GLU A 200 3.93 -13.69 15.54
N GLN A 201 3.65 -13.95 14.27
CA GLN A 201 3.28 -15.28 13.78
C GLN A 201 4.49 -16.19 13.56
N VAL A 202 5.71 -15.68 13.60
CA VAL A 202 6.94 -16.46 13.44
C VAL A 202 7.20 -17.24 14.73
N ALA A 203 7.44 -18.55 14.59
CA ALA A 203 7.88 -19.40 15.69
C ALA A 203 9.39 -19.67 15.60
N ILE A 204 9.85 -20.17 14.45
CA ILE A 204 11.24 -20.60 14.23
C ILE A 204 11.63 -20.28 12.79
N ILE A 205 12.87 -19.85 12.60
CA ILE A 205 13.47 -19.66 11.27
C ILE A 205 14.67 -20.59 11.15
N ILE A 206 14.72 -21.35 10.06
CA ILE A 206 15.80 -22.27 9.75
C ILE A 206 16.40 -21.88 8.41
N LYS A 207 17.73 -21.73 8.36
CA LYS A 207 18.46 -21.59 7.10
C LYS A 207 18.51 -22.95 6.40
N ILE A 208 18.09 -23.00 5.14
CA ILE A 208 18.21 -24.22 4.31
C ILE A 208 19.57 -24.11 3.60
N ASN A 209 20.40 -25.14 3.74
CA ASN A 209 21.65 -25.28 2.99
C ASN A 209 21.39 -25.92 1.64
#